data_AF-A0A952E5R4-F1
#
_entry.id   AF-A0A952E5R4-F1
#
_cell.length_a   1.000
_cell.length_b   1.000
_cell.length_c   1.000
_cell.angle_alpha   90.00
_cell.angle_beta   90.00
_cell.angle_gamma   90.00
#
_symmetry.space_group_name_H-M   'P 1'
#
loop_
_entity.id
_entity.type
_entity.pdbx_description
1 polymer ?
#
loop_
_entity_poly.entity_id
_entity_poly.type
_entity_poly.pdbx_seq_one_letter_code
_entity_poly.pdbx_strand_id
1 'polypeptide(L)'
;MMKLLKLSVVFFAAVVMFLPSATKATPLGTVDIAKTGNGASDIIEVWAAGYEGLPSYAGVYMLDKTYGTNEGKIWSDGPIGAFCIEWAELTSSNTLTYDVIMPAEGPVPTTLLGGPMGTSKAKYLQELWGRYFDPSWVGSGTFTYAQNTKAAAFGAAVWEIVHEDLPTSSLGWDVTVDGTAGIRGFRADYLDSVAANNMLHSLDGTGPRADLRVFSYNGQQDYITAVPEPATIALLGLGGVFSLLRRKKTRT
;
A
#
# COMPACT_ATOMS: atom_id res chain seq x y z
N MET A 1 48.75 13.82 5.13
CA MET A 1 47.45 13.61 4.46
C MET A 1 47.02 12.14 4.27
N MET A 2 47.92 11.16 4.34
CA MET A 2 47.61 9.74 4.07
C MET A 2 46.97 8.92 5.22
N LYS A 3 46.88 9.47 6.45
CA LYS A 3 46.36 8.74 7.63
C LYS A 3 44.84 8.85 7.83
N LEU A 4 44.18 9.90 7.31
CA LEU A 4 42.72 10.05 7.43
C LEU A 4 41.93 9.16 6.47
N LEU A 5 42.49 8.82 5.30
CA LEU A 5 41.79 7.97 4.32
C LEU A 5 41.56 6.53 4.82
N LYS A 6 42.47 6.03 5.68
CA LYS A 6 42.40 4.66 6.20
C LYS A 6 41.33 4.46 7.28
N LEU A 7 40.91 5.52 7.97
CA LEU A 7 39.87 5.43 9.01
C LEU A 7 38.46 5.33 8.40
N SER A 8 38.21 6.04 7.29
CA SER A 8 36.89 6.09 6.65
C SER A 8 36.49 4.79 5.93
N VAL A 9 37.46 4.06 5.38
CA VAL A 9 37.20 2.78 4.70
C VAL A 9 36.88 1.66 5.71
N VAL A 10 37.52 1.68 6.88
CA VAL A 10 37.27 0.69 7.94
C VAL A 10 35.90 0.89 8.60
N PHE A 11 35.41 2.14 8.72
CA PHE A 11 34.09 2.43 9.29
C PHE A 11 32.94 1.99 8.37
N PHE A 12 33.07 2.17 7.06
CA PHE A 12 32.09 1.68 6.08
C PHE A 12 32.03 0.15 6.02
N ALA A 13 33.18 -0.52 6.09
CA ALA A 13 33.24 -1.98 6.10
C ALA A 13 32.61 -2.57 7.38
N ALA A 14 32.74 -1.89 8.53
CA ALA A 14 32.12 -2.33 9.79
C ALA A 14 30.59 -2.18 9.78
N VAL A 15 30.04 -1.10 9.22
CA VAL A 15 28.58 -0.91 9.13
C VAL A 15 27.94 -1.93 8.17
N VAL A 16 28.65 -2.34 7.11
CA VAL A 16 28.16 -3.36 6.16
C VAL A 16 28.32 -4.78 6.72
N MET A 17 29.35 -5.06 7.53
CA MET A 17 29.56 -6.39 8.14
C MET A 17 28.74 -6.66 9.41
N PHE A 18 28.11 -5.65 9.99
CA PHE A 18 27.19 -5.83 11.13
C PHE A 18 25.73 -6.08 10.73
N LEU A 19 25.41 -6.19 9.43
CA LEU A 19 24.13 -6.74 8.98
C LEU A 19 24.21 -8.26 9.08
N PRO A 20 23.69 -8.89 10.14
CA PRO A 20 23.74 -10.34 10.25
C PRO A 20 22.86 -10.89 9.14
N SER A 21 23.44 -11.79 8.37
CA SER A 21 22.78 -12.65 7.39
C SER A 21 21.87 -13.67 8.10
N ALA A 22 20.86 -13.15 8.81
CA ALA A 22 19.86 -13.91 9.53
C ALA A 22 18.49 -13.31 9.25
N THR A 23 18.09 -13.27 7.98
CA THR A 23 16.68 -13.24 7.60
C THR A 23 16.09 -14.60 7.98
N LYS A 24 15.84 -14.82 9.27
CA LYS A 24 14.73 -15.71 9.64
C LYS A 24 13.50 -15.09 8.97
N ALA A 25 12.73 -15.89 8.22
CA ALA A 25 11.40 -15.47 7.81
C ALA A 25 10.66 -15.07 9.10
N THR A 26 10.49 -13.77 9.32
CA THR A 26 9.70 -13.30 10.44
C THR A 26 8.29 -13.79 10.16
N PRO A 27 7.67 -14.57 11.05
CA PRO A 27 6.28 -14.95 10.86
C PRO A 27 5.44 -13.69 10.67
N LEU A 28 4.46 -13.69 9.78
CA LEU A 28 3.69 -12.46 9.49
C LEU A 28 2.87 -12.03 10.73
N GLY A 29 2.20 -12.99 11.38
CA GLY A 29 1.46 -12.75 12.62
C GLY A 29 0.09 -12.10 12.37
N THR A 30 -0.33 -11.25 13.30
CA THR A 30 -1.68 -10.69 13.34
C THR A 30 -1.66 -9.22 13.78
N VAL A 31 -2.73 -8.50 13.48
CA VAL A 31 -3.02 -7.16 14.01
C VAL A 31 -4.46 -7.09 14.53
N ASP A 32 -4.66 -6.41 15.65
CA ASP A 32 -6.00 -6.09 16.13
C ASP A 32 -6.38 -4.71 15.61
N ILE A 33 -7.38 -4.64 14.74
CA ILE A 33 -7.81 -3.40 14.06
C ILE A 33 -9.33 -3.22 14.05
N ALA A 34 -9.77 -1.96 14.05
CA ALA A 34 -11.15 -1.56 13.80
C ALA A 34 -11.20 -0.41 12.78
N LYS A 35 -12.19 -0.38 11.89
CA LYS A 35 -12.41 0.79 11.03
C LYS A 35 -12.99 1.94 11.87
N THR A 36 -12.33 3.09 11.85
CA THR A 36 -12.75 4.30 12.60
C THR A 36 -13.29 5.40 11.70
N GLY A 37 -13.04 5.34 10.40
CA GLY A 37 -13.50 6.36 9.46
C GLY A 37 -12.90 6.17 8.07
N ASN A 38 -12.91 7.24 7.30
CA ASN A 38 -12.22 7.34 6.02
C ASN A 38 -11.25 8.52 6.07
N GLY A 39 -10.13 8.40 5.36
CA GLY A 39 -9.25 9.51 5.02
C GLY A 39 -9.78 10.22 3.77
N ALA A 40 -8.87 10.69 2.91
CA ALA A 40 -9.26 11.20 1.61
C ALA A 40 -9.97 10.10 0.81
N SER A 41 -11.20 10.38 0.37
CA SER A 41 -12.06 9.44 -0.33
C SER A 41 -13.16 10.17 -1.09
N ASP A 42 -13.74 9.51 -2.08
CA ASP A 42 -14.92 9.97 -2.81
C ASP A 42 -15.92 8.81 -2.97
N ILE A 43 -17.17 9.13 -3.29
CA ILE A 43 -18.18 8.12 -3.60
C ILE A 43 -18.17 7.88 -5.11
N ILE A 44 -17.94 6.63 -5.51
CA ILE A 44 -17.97 6.20 -6.90
C ILE A 44 -19.04 5.11 -7.06
N GLU A 45 -19.52 4.88 -8.28
CA GLU A 45 -20.37 3.72 -8.58
C GLU A 45 -19.51 2.58 -9.09
N VAL A 46 -19.71 1.37 -8.57
CA VAL A 46 -18.89 0.21 -8.90
C VAL A 46 -19.73 -0.96 -9.39
N TRP A 47 -19.20 -1.62 -10.41
CA TRP A 47 -19.59 -2.93 -10.89
C TRP A 47 -18.44 -3.89 -10.57
N ALA A 48 -18.64 -4.73 -9.56
CA ALA A 48 -17.65 -5.72 -9.15
C ALA A 48 -18.31 -6.81 -8.32
N ALA A 49 -17.71 -8.00 -8.27
CA ALA A 49 -18.19 -9.10 -7.45
C ALA A 49 -19.64 -9.55 -7.78
N GLY A 50 -20.13 -9.30 -9.00
CA GLY A 50 -21.53 -9.54 -9.38
C GLY A 50 -22.53 -8.49 -8.91
N TYR A 51 -22.08 -7.39 -8.31
CA TYR A 51 -22.89 -6.20 -8.05
C TYR A 51 -22.85 -5.24 -9.23
N GLU A 52 -23.94 -4.48 -9.42
CA GLU A 52 -24.08 -3.52 -10.51
C GLU A 52 -24.41 -2.11 -9.97
N GLY A 53 -23.55 -1.14 -10.28
CA GLY A 53 -23.80 0.28 -10.02
C GLY A 53 -23.96 0.64 -8.54
N LEU A 54 -23.21 -0.03 -7.65
CA LEU A 54 -23.31 0.24 -6.21
C LEU A 54 -22.47 1.46 -5.82
N PRO A 55 -23.05 2.46 -5.13
CA PRO A 55 -22.29 3.57 -4.61
C PRO A 55 -21.44 3.13 -3.42
N SER A 56 -20.14 3.37 -3.49
CA SER A 56 -19.23 3.11 -2.38
C SER A 56 -18.10 4.10 -2.27
N TYR A 57 -17.50 4.15 -1.08
CA TYR A 57 -16.31 4.93 -0.82
C TYR A 57 -15.09 4.31 -1.49
N ALA A 58 -14.49 5.03 -2.43
CA ALA A 58 -13.16 4.75 -2.94
C ALA A 58 -12.16 5.70 -2.29
N GLY A 59 -11.08 5.16 -1.72
CA GLY A 59 -10.05 5.96 -1.06
C GLY A 59 -9.51 5.29 0.21
N VAL A 60 -8.96 6.12 1.10
CA VAL A 60 -8.30 5.65 2.31
C VAL A 60 -9.31 5.26 3.38
N TYR A 61 -9.17 4.06 3.90
CA TYR A 61 -9.84 3.56 5.10
C TYR A 61 -8.95 3.82 6.30
N MET A 62 -9.51 4.46 7.32
CA MET A 62 -8.81 4.70 8.58
C MET A 62 -9.08 3.54 9.54
N LEU A 63 -8.02 2.86 9.92
CA LEU A 63 -8.01 1.76 10.87
C LEU A 63 -7.39 2.24 12.18
N ASP A 64 -7.90 1.80 13.31
CA ASP A 64 -7.25 1.96 14.61
C ASP A 64 -6.67 0.62 15.05
N LYS A 65 -5.34 0.55 15.16
CA LYS A 65 -4.61 -0.63 15.59
C LYS A 65 -4.36 -0.58 17.08
N THR A 66 -4.75 -1.63 17.80
CA THR A 66 -4.58 -1.71 19.25
C THR A 66 -3.55 -2.73 19.71
N TYR A 67 -3.18 -3.67 18.84
CA TYR A 67 -2.22 -4.73 19.15
C TYR A 67 -1.65 -5.37 17.87
N GLY A 68 -0.52 -6.07 18.00
CA GLY A 68 0.00 -6.90 16.92
C GLY A 68 1.01 -7.95 17.38
N THR A 69 1.09 -9.04 16.63
CA THR A 69 2.09 -10.11 16.79
C THR A 69 3.04 -10.15 15.60
N ASN A 70 4.29 -10.56 15.81
CA ASN A 70 5.30 -10.69 14.76
C ASN A 70 5.41 -9.47 13.81
N GLU A 71 5.27 -9.62 12.49
CA GLU A 71 5.27 -8.47 11.56
C GLU A 71 4.10 -7.51 11.78
N GLY A 72 3.01 -7.94 12.41
CA GLY A 72 1.98 -7.05 12.91
C GLY A 72 2.49 -6.01 13.93
N LYS A 73 3.69 -6.16 14.49
CA LYS A 73 4.34 -5.15 15.36
C LYS A 73 5.08 -4.05 14.58
N ILE A 74 5.19 -4.18 13.26
CA ILE A 74 5.87 -3.18 12.42
C ILE A 74 5.10 -1.85 12.47
N TRP A 75 3.76 -1.91 12.44
CA TRP A 75 2.93 -0.73 12.65
C TRP A 75 2.78 -0.44 14.14
N SER A 76 3.06 0.80 14.54
CA SER A 76 2.71 1.31 15.86
C SER A 76 1.19 1.21 16.09
N ASP A 77 0.80 1.07 17.35
CA ASP A 77 -0.62 1.20 17.72
C ASP A 77 -1.11 2.63 17.46
N GLY A 78 -2.38 2.75 17.09
CA GLY A 78 -3.02 3.98 16.63
C GLY A 78 -3.45 3.93 15.15
N PRO A 79 -3.64 5.10 14.51
CA PRO A 79 -4.25 5.19 13.20
C PRO A 79 -3.34 4.66 12.09
N ILE A 80 -3.90 3.81 11.22
CA ILE A 80 -3.29 3.30 10.00
C ILE A 80 -4.20 3.65 8.82
N GLY A 81 -3.61 4.22 7.77
CA GLY A 81 -4.28 4.35 6.48
C GLY A 81 -4.10 3.10 5.64
N ALA A 82 -5.20 2.57 5.12
CA ALA A 82 -5.20 1.39 4.25
C ALA A 82 -6.21 1.56 3.11
N PHE A 83 -6.13 0.69 2.10
CA PHE A 83 -7.11 0.60 1.03
C PHE A 83 -7.80 -0.76 1.07
N CYS A 84 -9.08 -0.78 0.75
CA CYS A 84 -9.83 -2.03 0.58
C CYS A 84 -9.35 -2.79 -0.66
N ILE A 85 -9.23 -4.11 -0.54
CA ILE A 85 -8.92 -5.00 -1.68
C ILE A 85 -9.95 -6.09 -1.91
N GLU A 86 -11.00 -6.15 -1.08
CA GLU A 86 -12.09 -7.12 -1.23
C GLU A 86 -13.42 -6.38 -1.29
N TRP A 87 -14.04 -6.29 -2.46
CA TRP A 87 -15.27 -5.52 -2.58
C TRP A 87 -16.48 -6.19 -1.93
N ALA A 88 -16.55 -7.53 -1.89
CA ALA A 88 -17.77 -8.22 -1.50
C ALA A 88 -18.05 -8.23 0.00
N GLU A 89 -17.08 -7.84 0.83
CA GLU A 89 -17.16 -7.98 2.28
C GLU A 89 -17.32 -6.63 3.00
N LEU A 90 -18.06 -6.65 4.10
CA LEU A 90 -18.35 -5.46 4.88
C LEU A 90 -17.17 -5.07 5.77
N THR A 91 -17.07 -3.79 6.08
CA THR A 91 -16.11 -3.30 7.07
C THR A 91 -16.67 -3.44 8.49
N SER A 92 -15.81 -3.72 9.48
CA SER A 92 -16.19 -3.73 10.89
C SER A 92 -15.64 -2.53 11.66
N SER A 93 -16.49 -1.91 12.49
CA SER A 93 -16.07 -0.94 13.50
C SER A 93 -15.67 -1.58 14.84
N ASN A 94 -15.82 -2.90 14.97
CA ASN A 94 -15.33 -3.64 16.12
C ASN A 94 -13.86 -4.01 15.93
N THR A 95 -13.09 -4.03 17.01
CA THR A 95 -11.72 -4.54 16.97
C THR A 95 -11.74 -6.04 16.73
N LEU A 96 -11.17 -6.47 15.62
CA LEU A 96 -10.98 -7.87 15.25
C LEU A 96 -9.50 -8.15 15.03
N THR A 97 -9.11 -9.40 15.24
CA THR A 97 -7.75 -9.88 14.96
C THR A 97 -7.65 -10.34 13.52
N TYR A 98 -7.03 -9.52 12.68
CA TYR A 98 -6.73 -9.84 11.28
C TYR A 98 -5.39 -10.56 11.19
N ASP A 99 -5.29 -11.51 10.27
CA ASP A 99 -4.02 -12.09 9.86
C ASP A 99 -3.24 -11.06 9.04
N VAL A 100 -1.92 -10.99 9.26
CA VAL A 100 -1.02 -10.29 8.34
C VAL A 100 -0.60 -11.30 7.29
N ILE A 101 -0.91 -11.02 6.02
CA ILE A 101 -0.56 -11.90 4.89
C ILE A 101 0.23 -11.14 3.82
N MET A 102 0.88 -11.88 2.93
CA MET A 102 1.52 -11.28 1.76
C MET A 102 0.45 -10.84 0.75
N PRO A 103 0.63 -9.72 0.04
CA PRO A 103 -0.38 -9.26 -0.93
C PRO A 103 -0.76 -10.32 -1.95
N ALA A 104 0.20 -11.13 -2.42
CA ALA A 104 -0.03 -12.19 -3.38
C ALA A 104 -1.00 -13.29 -2.89
N GLU A 105 -1.27 -13.38 -1.58
CA GLU A 105 -2.12 -14.39 -0.95
C GLU A 105 -3.56 -13.90 -0.71
N GLY A 106 -3.80 -12.59 -0.80
CA GLY A 106 -5.13 -11.99 -0.62
C GLY A 106 -5.82 -11.63 -1.95
N PRO A 107 -7.05 -11.07 -1.86
CA PRO A 107 -7.91 -11.10 -0.68
C PRO A 107 -8.41 -12.52 -0.33
N VAL A 108 -8.90 -12.70 0.90
CA VAL A 108 -9.52 -13.94 1.40
C VAL A 108 -10.94 -13.63 1.91
N PRO A 109 -11.97 -14.44 1.56
CA PRO A 109 -11.91 -15.68 0.80
C PRO A 109 -11.73 -15.46 -0.70
N THR A 110 -10.89 -16.29 -1.32
CA THR A 110 -10.56 -16.19 -2.75
C THR A 110 -11.66 -16.70 -3.68
N THR A 111 -12.81 -17.12 -3.14
CA THR A 111 -13.88 -17.79 -3.90
C THR A 111 -14.46 -16.90 -4.98
N LEU A 112 -14.55 -15.60 -4.72
CA LEU A 112 -15.03 -14.62 -5.69
C LEU A 112 -14.07 -14.49 -6.88
N LEU A 113 -12.76 -14.38 -6.58
CA LEU A 113 -11.70 -14.15 -7.57
C LEU A 113 -11.25 -15.43 -8.29
N GLY A 114 -11.69 -16.61 -7.84
CA GLY A 114 -11.24 -17.90 -8.37
C GLY A 114 -9.84 -18.32 -7.91
N GLY A 115 -9.24 -17.56 -6.99
CA GLY A 115 -7.89 -17.76 -6.45
C GLY A 115 -7.33 -16.48 -5.84
N PRO A 116 -6.21 -16.55 -5.10
CA PRO A 116 -5.55 -15.36 -4.58
C PRO A 116 -5.00 -14.52 -5.75
N MET A 117 -4.80 -13.21 -5.56
CA MET A 117 -4.39 -12.31 -6.64
C MET A 117 -3.05 -12.71 -7.28
N GLY A 118 -2.17 -13.38 -6.52
CA GLY A 118 -0.89 -13.88 -7.01
C GLY A 118 0.20 -12.83 -7.17
N THR A 119 1.42 -13.31 -7.39
CA THR A 119 2.65 -12.50 -7.33
C THR A 119 2.70 -11.38 -8.38
N SER A 120 2.13 -11.59 -9.56
CA SER A 120 2.17 -10.59 -10.64
C SER A 120 1.34 -9.36 -10.28
N LYS A 121 0.07 -9.54 -9.91
CA LYS A 121 -0.80 -8.45 -9.45
C LYS A 121 -0.24 -7.77 -8.21
N ALA A 122 0.27 -8.54 -7.25
CA ALA A 122 0.94 -8.00 -6.07
C ALA A 122 2.12 -7.06 -6.40
N LYS A 123 2.95 -7.39 -7.40
CA LYS A 123 4.05 -6.51 -7.84
C LYS A 123 3.54 -5.21 -8.46
N TYR A 124 2.44 -5.26 -9.20
CA TYR A 124 1.80 -4.07 -9.74
C TYR A 124 1.23 -3.18 -8.64
N LEU A 125 0.60 -3.75 -7.61
CA LEU A 125 0.15 -2.99 -6.43
C LEU A 125 1.30 -2.33 -5.68
N GLN A 126 2.42 -3.03 -5.51
CA GLN A 126 3.62 -2.46 -4.88
C GLN A 126 4.16 -1.27 -5.65
N GLU A 127 4.19 -1.34 -6.99
CA GLU A 127 4.62 -0.24 -7.84
C GLU A 127 3.61 0.91 -7.88
N LEU A 128 2.31 0.61 -7.98
CA LEU A 128 1.23 1.60 -7.90
C LEU A 128 1.37 2.41 -6.60
N TRP A 129 1.52 1.72 -5.47
CA TRP A 129 1.73 2.35 -4.18
C TRP A 129 3.01 3.19 -4.15
N GLY A 130 4.14 2.62 -4.59
CA GLY A 130 5.43 3.30 -4.58
C GLY A 130 5.48 4.56 -5.47
N ARG A 131 4.69 4.61 -6.54
CA ARG A 131 4.60 5.76 -7.45
C ARG A 131 3.60 6.81 -7.02
N TYR A 132 2.44 6.41 -6.49
CA TYR A 132 1.27 7.28 -6.42
C TYR A 132 0.66 7.47 -5.04
N PHE A 133 0.95 6.61 -4.07
CA PHE A 133 0.41 6.80 -2.72
C PHE A 133 0.92 8.11 -2.12
N ASP A 134 0.01 8.93 -1.60
CA ASP A 134 0.33 10.18 -0.92
C ASP A 134 -0.08 10.07 0.57
N PRO A 135 0.89 10.14 1.50
CA PRO A 135 0.60 10.11 2.94
C PRO A 135 -0.36 11.21 3.41
N SER A 136 -0.51 12.31 2.66
CA SER A 136 -1.46 13.38 2.99
C SER A 136 -2.93 12.97 2.84
N TRP A 137 -3.21 11.80 2.26
CA TRP A 137 -4.55 11.20 2.20
C TRP A 137 -4.94 10.50 3.52
N VAL A 138 -3.97 10.24 4.39
CA VAL A 138 -4.17 9.52 5.65
C VAL A 138 -4.38 10.53 6.79
N GLY A 139 -5.45 10.34 7.55
CA GLY A 139 -5.75 11.14 8.71
C GLY A 139 -7.25 11.32 8.93
N SER A 140 -7.59 12.23 9.84
CA SER A 140 -8.96 12.63 10.13
C SER A 140 -9.17 14.10 9.77
N GLY A 141 -10.38 14.45 9.33
CA GLY A 141 -10.78 15.83 9.09
C GLY A 141 -11.12 16.10 7.63
N THR A 142 -11.05 17.37 7.23
CA THR A 142 -11.42 17.80 5.89
C THR A 142 -10.26 17.65 4.93
N PHE A 143 -10.50 16.93 3.84
CA PHE A 143 -9.58 16.82 2.71
C PHE A 143 -10.03 17.73 1.57
N THR A 144 -9.08 18.18 0.76
CA THR A 144 -9.39 18.96 -0.45
C THR A 144 -10.06 18.07 -1.50
N TYR A 145 -10.85 18.67 -2.39
CA TYR A 145 -11.43 17.97 -3.55
C TYR A 145 -10.35 17.18 -4.32
N ALA A 146 -9.20 17.82 -4.59
CA ALA A 146 -8.10 17.18 -5.30
C ALA A 146 -7.50 15.97 -4.55
N GLN A 147 -7.47 15.98 -3.21
CA GLN A 147 -7.03 14.81 -2.43
C GLN A 147 -8.06 13.69 -2.50
N ASN A 148 -9.34 14.00 -2.33
CA ASN A 148 -10.43 13.02 -2.40
C ASN A 148 -10.47 12.33 -3.76
N THR A 149 -10.50 13.11 -4.85
CA THR A 149 -10.55 12.56 -6.21
C THR A 149 -9.32 11.72 -6.56
N LYS A 150 -8.11 12.13 -6.14
CA LYS A 150 -6.89 11.34 -6.37
C LYS A 150 -6.84 10.05 -5.53
N ALA A 151 -7.27 10.11 -4.28
CA ALA A 151 -7.35 8.92 -3.43
C ALA A 151 -8.40 7.93 -3.96
N ALA A 152 -9.54 8.42 -4.45
CA ALA A 152 -10.55 7.61 -5.11
C ALA A 152 -10.04 6.96 -6.40
N ALA A 153 -9.35 7.73 -7.26
CA ALA A 153 -8.72 7.18 -8.47
C ALA A 153 -7.67 6.10 -8.15
N PHE A 154 -6.86 6.32 -7.11
CA PHE A 154 -5.92 5.30 -6.61
C PHE A 154 -6.66 4.05 -6.11
N GLY A 155 -7.74 4.21 -5.34
CA GLY A 155 -8.57 3.10 -4.86
C GLY A 155 -9.19 2.28 -6.00
N ALA A 156 -9.69 2.94 -7.04
CA ALA A 156 -10.20 2.27 -8.22
C ALA A 156 -9.10 1.50 -8.98
N ALA A 157 -7.90 2.07 -9.10
CA ALA A 157 -6.75 1.36 -9.68
C ALA A 157 -6.32 0.14 -8.84
N VAL A 158 -6.46 0.20 -7.51
CA VAL A 158 -6.25 -0.97 -6.64
C VAL A 158 -7.27 -2.06 -6.97
N TRP A 159 -8.57 -1.73 -7.04
CA TRP A 159 -9.60 -2.72 -7.36
C TRP A 159 -9.47 -3.30 -8.76
N GLU A 160 -9.15 -2.48 -9.76
CA GLU A 160 -8.82 -2.93 -11.11
C GLU A 160 -7.75 -4.03 -11.07
N ILE A 161 -6.61 -3.78 -10.42
CA ILE A 161 -5.52 -4.79 -10.36
C ILE A 161 -5.97 -6.05 -9.61
N VAL A 162 -6.77 -5.93 -8.55
CA VAL A 162 -7.18 -7.06 -7.73
C VAL A 162 -8.22 -7.93 -8.46
N HIS A 163 -9.25 -7.31 -9.02
CA HIS A 163 -10.43 -7.99 -9.57
C HIS A 163 -10.23 -8.42 -11.04
N GLU A 164 -9.68 -7.56 -11.91
CA GLU A 164 -9.53 -7.87 -13.34
C GLU A 164 -8.45 -8.92 -13.62
N ASP A 165 -8.67 -9.79 -14.60
CA ASP A 165 -7.68 -10.72 -15.13
C ASP A 165 -6.37 -9.98 -15.46
N LEU A 166 -5.24 -10.66 -15.25
CA LEU A 166 -3.93 -10.06 -15.52
C LEU A 166 -3.77 -9.85 -17.05
N PRO A 167 -3.71 -8.60 -17.55
CA PRO A 167 -3.51 -8.36 -18.96
C PRO A 167 -2.06 -8.67 -19.37
N THR A 168 -1.82 -8.80 -20.68
CA THR A 168 -0.46 -8.97 -21.25
C THR A 168 0.46 -7.79 -20.90
N SER A 169 -0.11 -6.59 -20.77
CA SER A 169 0.57 -5.40 -20.28
C SER A 169 -0.41 -4.54 -19.49
N SER A 170 0.11 -3.68 -18.61
CA SER A 170 -0.70 -2.78 -17.78
C SER A 170 -1.60 -1.81 -18.57
N LEU A 171 -1.31 -1.62 -19.87
CA LEU A 171 -2.17 -0.86 -20.79
C LEU A 171 -3.53 -1.52 -21.06
N GLY A 172 -3.68 -2.80 -20.72
CA GLY A 172 -4.93 -3.54 -20.89
C GLY A 172 -5.95 -3.30 -19.78
N TRP A 173 -5.54 -2.72 -18.65
CA TRP A 173 -6.47 -2.33 -17.58
C TRP A 173 -7.22 -1.05 -17.92
N ASP A 174 -8.50 -0.97 -17.59
CA ASP A 174 -9.34 0.19 -17.80
C ASP A 174 -10.49 0.21 -16.81
N VAL A 175 -10.44 1.12 -15.84
CA VAL A 175 -11.48 1.21 -14.79
C VAL A 175 -12.87 1.55 -15.33
N THR A 176 -13.03 1.91 -16.61
CA THR A 176 -14.31 2.26 -17.22
C THR A 176 -14.99 1.10 -17.94
N VAL A 177 -14.31 -0.05 -18.09
CA VAL A 177 -14.80 -1.22 -18.81
C VAL A 177 -14.46 -2.47 -18.02
N ASP A 178 -15.47 -3.33 -17.80
CA ASP A 178 -15.23 -4.66 -17.24
C ASP A 178 -14.54 -5.52 -18.31
N GLY A 179 -13.28 -5.87 -18.06
CA GLY A 179 -12.44 -6.65 -18.94
C GLY A 179 -12.51 -8.16 -18.68
N THR A 180 -13.15 -8.57 -17.58
CA THR A 180 -13.09 -9.94 -17.05
C THR A 180 -14.47 -10.57 -17.00
N ALA A 181 -14.66 -11.60 -17.82
CA ALA A 181 -15.95 -12.27 -17.92
C ALA A 181 -16.48 -12.80 -16.57
N GLY A 182 -17.73 -12.42 -16.26
CA GLY A 182 -18.48 -12.93 -15.11
C GLY A 182 -18.37 -12.02 -13.89
N ILE A 183 -18.52 -12.58 -12.69
CA ILE A 183 -18.57 -11.81 -11.44
C ILE A 183 -17.21 -11.26 -10.99
N ARG A 184 -16.16 -11.50 -11.75
CA ARG A 184 -14.76 -11.23 -11.35
C ARG A 184 -14.26 -9.87 -11.80
N GLY A 185 -14.89 -9.27 -12.80
CA GLY A 185 -14.48 -7.96 -13.31
C GLY A 185 -14.73 -6.82 -12.36
N PHE A 186 -14.16 -5.69 -12.75
CA PHE A 186 -14.29 -4.40 -12.12
C PHE A 186 -14.53 -3.33 -13.18
N ARG A 187 -15.48 -2.45 -12.90
CA ARG A 187 -15.69 -1.20 -13.60
C ARG A 187 -16.23 -0.18 -12.61
N ALA A 188 -15.92 1.09 -12.82
CA ALA A 188 -16.44 2.18 -12.04
C ALA A 188 -16.86 3.39 -12.89
N ASP A 189 -17.86 4.12 -12.39
CA ASP A 189 -18.29 5.43 -12.87
C ASP A 189 -18.18 6.48 -11.74
N TYR A 190 -18.37 7.75 -12.08
CA TYR A 190 -18.31 8.89 -11.15
C TYR A 190 -16.96 9.07 -10.45
N LEU A 191 -15.87 8.67 -11.12
CA LEU A 191 -14.48 8.88 -10.68
C LEU A 191 -13.67 9.63 -11.74
N ASP A 192 -12.49 10.14 -11.35
CA ASP A 192 -11.48 10.59 -12.31
C ASP A 192 -10.79 9.37 -12.95
N SER A 193 -11.49 8.75 -13.90
CA SER A 193 -11.03 7.53 -14.58
C SER A 193 -9.79 7.79 -15.42
N VAL A 194 -9.61 9.02 -15.92
CA VAL A 194 -8.38 9.42 -16.63
C VAL A 194 -7.19 9.35 -15.68
N ALA A 195 -7.31 9.86 -14.45
CA ALA A 195 -6.25 9.73 -13.46
C ALA A 195 -5.96 8.26 -13.10
N ALA A 196 -7.00 7.46 -12.84
CA ALA A 196 -6.84 6.05 -12.49
C ALA A 196 -6.16 5.24 -13.62
N ASN A 197 -6.64 5.38 -14.85
CA ASN A 197 -6.06 4.70 -16.02
C ASN A 197 -4.63 5.18 -16.31
N ASN A 198 -4.31 6.46 -16.14
CA ASN A 198 -2.94 6.94 -16.25
C ASN A 198 -2.00 6.33 -15.19
N MET A 199 -2.48 6.12 -13.96
CA MET A 199 -1.70 5.42 -12.93
C MET A 199 -1.42 3.98 -13.36
N LEU A 200 -2.45 3.23 -13.77
CA LEU A 200 -2.35 1.84 -14.23
C LEU A 200 -1.41 1.70 -15.43
N HIS A 201 -1.61 2.52 -16.46
CA HIS A 201 -0.89 2.44 -17.73
C HIS A 201 0.59 2.84 -17.61
N SER A 202 0.97 3.50 -16.51
CA SER A 202 2.37 3.83 -16.21
C SER A 202 3.15 2.69 -15.55
N LEU A 203 2.47 1.63 -15.10
CA LEU A 203 3.11 0.55 -14.36
C LEU A 203 3.88 -0.34 -15.34
N ASP A 204 5.20 -0.32 -15.25
CA ASP A 204 6.10 -0.95 -16.23
C ASP A 204 7.07 -1.96 -15.59
N GLY A 205 6.96 -2.17 -14.27
CA GLY A 205 7.82 -3.05 -13.50
C GLY A 205 9.14 -2.40 -13.09
N THR A 206 9.43 -1.15 -13.46
CA THR A 206 10.71 -0.48 -13.20
C THR A 206 10.62 0.65 -12.17
N GLY A 207 9.40 1.02 -11.75
CA GLY A 207 9.16 2.10 -10.81
C GLY A 207 9.54 1.80 -9.36
N PRO A 208 9.48 2.83 -8.49
CA PRO A 208 9.57 2.63 -7.05
C PRO A 208 8.48 1.68 -6.57
N ARG A 209 8.80 0.85 -5.57
CA ARG A 209 7.88 -0.12 -5.00
C ARG A 209 7.81 0.04 -3.49
N ALA A 210 6.60 0.01 -2.96
CA ALA A 210 6.38 -0.08 -1.51
C ALA A 210 6.46 -1.54 -1.05
N ASP A 211 6.95 -1.78 0.16
CA ASP A 211 6.75 -3.06 0.83
C ASP A 211 5.34 -3.07 1.43
N LEU A 212 4.51 -4.04 1.03
CA LEU A 212 3.08 -4.08 1.35
C LEU A 212 2.73 -5.33 2.15
N ARG A 213 1.74 -5.22 3.04
CA ARG A 213 1.04 -6.36 3.64
C ARG A 213 -0.46 -6.16 3.50
N VAL A 214 -1.17 -7.28 3.60
CA VAL A 214 -2.63 -7.31 3.70
C VAL A 214 -3.00 -7.69 5.12
N PHE A 215 -3.97 -6.97 5.70
CA PHE A 215 -4.69 -7.39 6.89
C PHE A 215 -5.92 -8.12 6.42
N SER A 216 -5.98 -9.42 6.70
CA SER A 216 -7.02 -10.30 6.20
C SER A 216 -7.87 -10.90 7.32
N TYR A 217 -9.19 -10.94 7.10
CA TYR A 217 -10.12 -11.59 8.01
C TYR A 217 -11.28 -12.18 7.21
N ASN A 218 -11.41 -13.50 7.19
CA ASN A 218 -12.48 -14.16 6.45
C ASN A 218 -13.88 -13.69 6.91
N GLY A 219 -14.67 -13.12 6.00
CA GLY A 219 -15.99 -12.57 6.29
C GLY A 219 -15.98 -11.09 6.65
N GLN A 220 -14.85 -10.39 6.51
CA GLN A 220 -14.70 -8.95 6.68
C GLN A 220 -13.72 -8.39 5.65
N GLN A 221 -13.95 -7.14 5.26
CA GLN A 221 -13.10 -6.40 4.35
C GLN A 221 -11.58 -6.59 4.59
N ASP A 222 -10.88 -7.14 3.59
CA ASP A 222 -9.41 -7.16 3.57
C ASP A 222 -8.85 -5.77 3.23
N TYR A 223 -7.77 -5.40 3.94
CA TYR A 223 -7.11 -4.09 3.78
C TYR A 223 -5.64 -4.27 3.37
N ILE A 224 -5.17 -3.46 2.42
CA ILE A 224 -3.75 -3.39 2.05
C ILE A 224 -3.12 -2.10 2.55
N THR A 225 -1.91 -2.20 3.12
CA THR A 225 -1.15 -1.04 3.58
C THR A 225 0.36 -1.26 3.42
N ALA A 226 1.11 -0.16 3.36
CA ALA A 226 2.56 -0.20 3.33
C ALA A 226 3.16 -0.45 4.71
N VAL A 227 4.24 -1.22 4.73
CA VAL A 227 5.18 -1.33 5.84
C VAL A 227 5.86 0.04 6.00
N PRO A 228 5.75 0.72 7.16
CA PRO A 228 6.44 1.97 7.40
C PRO A 228 7.95 1.79 7.24
N GLU A 229 8.59 2.58 6.37
CA GLU A 229 10.03 2.46 6.15
C GLU A 229 10.81 2.82 7.42
N PRO A 230 11.56 1.88 8.04
CA PRO A 230 12.15 2.12 9.37
C PRO A 230 13.32 3.12 9.38
N ALA A 231 13.87 3.55 8.23
CA ALA A 231 15.22 4.12 8.17
C ALA A 231 15.48 5.30 7.23
N THR A 232 14.57 5.64 6.30
CA THR A 232 14.83 6.72 5.32
C THR A 232 14.90 8.09 6.00
N ILE A 233 14.13 8.30 7.08
CA ILE A 233 14.20 9.50 7.93
C ILE A 233 15.55 9.58 8.67
N ALA A 234 16.08 8.45 9.16
CA ALA A 234 17.35 8.42 9.88
C ALA A 234 18.55 8.70 8.96
N LEU A 235 18.55 8.16 7.73
CA LEU A 235 19.60 8.39 6.73
C LEU A 235 19.58 9.82 6.17
N LEU A 236 18.40 10.41 5.95
CA LEU A 236 18.28 11.83 5.58
C LEU A 236 18.76 12.75 6.72
N GLY A 237 18.43 12.40 7.97
CA GLY A 237 18.92 13.10 9.16
C GLY A 237 20.45 13.07 9.28
N LEU A 238 21.07 11.90 9.07
CA LEU A 238 22.52 11.75 9.09
C LEU A 238 23.20 12.50 7.92
N GLY A 239 22.65 12.41 6.70
CA GLY A 239 23.14 13.14 5.53
C GLY A 239 23.10 14.68 5.70
N GLY A 240 22.04 15.20 6.33
CA GLY A 240 21.93 16.62 6.70
C GLY A 240 22.98 17.05 7.73
N VAL A 241 23.19 16.24 8.78
CA VAL A 241 24.20 16.50 9.81
C VAL A 241 25.62 16.50 9.23
N PHE A 242 25.98 15.54 8.37
CA PHE A 242 27.29 15.52 7.73
C PHE A 242 27.52 16.71 6.79
N SER A 243 26.48 17.17 6.10
CA SER A 243 26.56 18.36 5.23
C SER A 243 26.77 19.65 6.02
N LEU A 244 26.12 19.79 7.17
CA LEU A 244 26.30 20.91 8.09
C LEU A 244 27.68 20.91 8.76
N LEU A 245 28.18 19.74 9.15
CA LEU A 245 29.53 19.58 9.73
C LEU A 245 30.64 19.88 8.72
N ARG A 246 30.44 19.56 7.43
CA ARG A 246 31.39 19.87 6.36
C ARG A 246 31.49 21.37 6.07
N ARG A 247 30.37 22.11 6.12
CA ARG A 247 30.34 23.58 5.94
C ARG A 247 31.07 24.34 7.04
N LYS A 248 31.06 23.85 8.29
CA LYS A 248 31.78 24.51 9.39
C LYS A 248 33.31 24.42 9.26
N LYS A 249 33.83 23.41 8.56
CA LYS A 249 35.28 23.18 8.43
C LYS A 249 35.95 23.99 7.31
N THR A 250 35.18 24.64 6.43
CA THR A 250 35.68 25.43 5.30
C THR A 250 35.71 26.95 5.58
N ARG A 251 35.38 27.38 6.81
CA ARG A 251 35.32 28.79 7.23
C ARG A 251 36.41 29.21 8.24
N THR A 252 37.53 28.51 8.24
CA THR A 252 38.77 28.85 8.96
C THR A 252 39.94 28.68 8.03
#